data_AF-A5FDZ6-F1
#
_entry.id   AF-A5FDZ6-F1
#
_cell.length_a   1.000
_cell.length_b   1.000
_cell.length_c   1.000
_cell.angle_alpha   90.00
_cell.angle_beta   90.00
_cell.angle_gamma   90.00
#
_symmetry.space_group_name_H-M   'P 1'
#
loop_
_entity.id
_entity.type
_entity.pdbx_description
1 polymer ?
#
loop_
_entity_poly.entity_id
_entity_poly.type
_entity_poly.pdbx_seq_one_letter_code
_entity_poly.pdbx_strand_id
1 'polypeptide(L)'
;MMTKNDAAKVYDTVLSIPSMNEPVRMDLKISRKNVLLLSHLIHHGLSTEKDNSILAESISAEDLNELKNIAQECLVKANLVELNLKLLSLSEDVKH
;
A
#
# COMPACT_ATOMS: atom_id res chain seq x y z
N MET A 1 -26.46 -2.60 14.00
CA MET A 1 -25.39 -3.27 13.22
C MET A 1 -25.03 -2.34 12.08
N MET A 2 -23.81 -1.79 12.04
CA MET A 2 -23.35 -1.01 10.88
C MET A 2 -23.27 -1.95 9.68
N THR A 3 -23.97 -1.61 8.61
CA THR A 3 -23.89 -2.36 7.36
C THR A 3 -22.62 -1.94 6.60
N LYS A 4 -22.11 -2.79 5.69
CA LYS A 4 -20.93 -2.47 4.86
C LYS A 4 -21.08 -1.11 4.14
N ASN A 5 -22.31 -0.74 3.78
CA ASN A 5 -22.66 0.50 3.09
C ASN A 5 -22.53 1.74 4.00
N ASP A 6 -22.87 1.64 5.28
CA ASP A 6 -22.72 2.74 6.23
C ASP A 6 -21.24 3.00 6.54
N ALA A 7 -20.43 1.93 6.64
CA ALA A 7 -18.99 2.05 6.83
C ALA A 7 -18.31 2.69 5.61
N ALA A 8 -18.72 2.35 4.38
CA ALA A 8 -18.22 2.98 3.16
C ALA A 8 -18.45 4.50 3.16
N LYS A 9 -19.67 4.94 3.50
CA LYS A 9 -20.02 6.36 3.59
C LYS A 9 -19.23 7.12 4.64
N VAL A 10 -18.95 6.49 5.78
CA VAL A 10 -18.11 7.11 6.83
C VAL A 10 -16.68 7.27 6.33
N TYR A 11 -16.12 6.26 5.66
CA TYR A 11 -14.78 6.37 5.09
C TYR A 11 -14.70 7.46 4.01
N ASP A 12 -15.66 7.52 3.10
CA ASP A 12 -15.73 8.55 2.06
C ASP A 12 -15.81 9.97 2.66
N THR A 13 -16.63 10.14 3.71
CA THR A 13 -16.75 11.43 4.41
C THR A 13 -15.46 11.82 5.12
N VAL A 14 -14.78 10.87 5.76
CA VAL A 14 -13.52 11.10 6.47
C VAL A 14 -12.38 11.40 5.49
N LEU A 15 -12.31 10.69 4.37
CA LEU A 15 -11.33 10.93 3.30
C LEU A 15 -11.58 12.26 2.57
N SER A 16 -12.81 12.75 2.57
CA SER A 16 -13.17 14.08 2.04
C SER A 16 -12.82 15.26 2.97
N ILE A 17 -12.28 14.99 4.17
CA ILE A 17 -11.84 16.06 5.08
C ILE A 17 -10.59 16.72 4.47
N PRO A 18 -10.57 18.05 4.27
CA PRO A 18 -9.48 18.74 3.56
C PRO A 18 -8.08 18.56 4.19
N SER A 19 -8.00 18.26 5.50
CA SER A 19 -6.73 17.96 6.19
C SER A 19 -6.15 16.58 5.82
N MET A 20 -6.94 15.64 5.29
CA MET A 20 -6.45 14.30 4.92
C MET A 20 -5.51 14.28 3.71
N ASN A 21 -5.51 15.34 2.90
CA ASN A 21 -4.57 15.53 1.79
C ASN A 21 -3.30 16.30 2.20
N GLU A 22 -3.14 16.64 3.48
CA GLU A 22 -1.94 17.34 3.93
C GLU A 22 -0.73 16.39 3.97
N PRO A 23 0.40 16.75 3.34
CA PRO A 23 1.58 15.90 3.32
C PRO A 23 2.19 15.79 4.72
N VAL A 24 2.27 14.57 5.25
CA VAL A 24 2.86 14.28 6.56
C VAL A 24 4.28 13.74 6.41
N ARG A 25 5.21 14.27 7.22
CA ARG A 25 6.58 13.73 7.30
C ARG A 25 6.59 12.46 8.16
N MET A 26 6.84 11.31 7.55
CA MET A 26 6.98 10.03 8.26
C MET A 26 8.46 9.71 8.51
N ASP A 27 8.88 9.71 9.78
CA ASP A 27 10.19 9.20 10.18
C ASP A 27 10.08 7.69 10.49
N LEU A 28 10.45 6.86 9.54
CA LEU A 28 10.34 5.40 9.62
C LEU A 28 11.67 4.77 10.00
N LYS A 29 11.75 4.24 11.22
CA LYS A 29 12.91 3.50 11.75
C LYS A 29 12.59 2.02 11.88
N ILE A 30 12.56 1.31 10.75
CA ILE A 30 12.21 -0.11 10.67
C ILE A 30 13.37 -0.95 10.14
N SER A 31 13.40 -2.24 10.48
CA SER A 31 14.43 -3.17 10.00
C SER A 31 14.30 -3.43 8.50
N ARG A 32 15.42 -3.76 7.82
CA ARG A 32 15.42 -4.10 6.39
C ARG A 32 14.40 -5.19 6.03
N LYS A 33 14.22 -6.17 6.91
CA LYS A 33 13.18 -7.21 6.78
C LYS A 33 11.78 -6.60 6.71
N ASN A 34 11.47 -5.69 7.63
CA ASN A 34 10.15 -5.07 7.69
C ASN A 34 9.90 -4.13 6.50
N VAL A 35 10.94 -3.45 5.98
CA VAL A 35 10.82 -2.65 4.75
C VAL A 35 10.42 -3.53 3.57
N LEU A 36 11.12 -4.67 3.40
CA LEU A 36 10.83 -5.64 2.34
C LEU A 36 9.41 -6.21 2.46
N LEU A 37 9.01 -6.61 3.67
CA LEU A 37 7.67 -7.12 3.94
C LEU A 37 6.60 -6.07 3.69
N LEU A 38 6.82 -4.82 4.13
CA LEU A 38 5.90 -3.71 3.94
C LEU A 38 5.67 -3.44 2.47
N SER A 39 6.75 -3.31 1.69
CA SER A 39 6.66 -3.11 0.25
C SER A 39 5.89 -4.26 -0.42
N HIS A 40 6.18 -5.50 -0.06
CA HIS A 40 5.49 -6.66 -0.64
C HIS A 40 4.00 -6.70 -0.26
N LEU A 41 3.65 -6.39 1.00
CA LEU A 41 2.25 -6.31 1.45
C LEU A 41 1.49 -5.20 0.75
N ILE A 42 2.10 -4.02 0.55
CA ILE A 42 1.47 -2.92 -0.18
C ILE A 42 1.21 -3.37 -1.62
N HIS A 43 2.21 -3.89 -2.31
CA HIS A 43 2.03 -4.39 -3.68
C HIS A 43 0.96 -5.49 -3.79
N HIS A 44 0.97 -6.45 -2.87
CA HIS A 44 -0.02 -7.53 -2.83
C HIS A 44 -1.42 -7.03 -2.47
N GLY A 45 -1.53 -6.10 -1.52
CA GLY A 45 -2.78 -5.49 -1.09
C GLY A 45 -3.41 -4.61 -2.17
N LEU A 46 -2.58 -3.97 -3.00
CA LEU A 46 -3.03 -3.21 -4.16
C LEU A 46 -3.39 -4.10 -5.36
N SER A 47 -2.86 -5.32 -5.42
CA SER A 47 -3.11 -6.31 -6.50
C SER A 47 -4.25 -7.28 -6.18
N THR A 48 -4.57 -7.46 -4.90
CA THR A 48 -5.76 -8.19 -4.48
C THR A 48 -6.95 -7.35 -4.93
N GLU A 49 -7.64 -7.86 -5.96
CA GLU A 49 -8.83 -7.23 -6.49
C GLU A 49 -9.80 -6.89 -5.36
N LYS A 50 -10.54 -5.81 -5.58
CA LYS A 50 -11.47 -5.05 -4.73
C LYS A 50 -12.56 -5.86 -4.00
N ASP A 51 -12.37 -7.14 -3.72
CA ASP A 51 -13.43 -8.06 -3.40
C ASP A 51 -13.89 -8.02 -1.93
N ASN A 52 -13.19 -7.37 -1.00
CA ASN A 52 -13.65 -7.37 0.40
C ASN A 52 -13.26 -6.20 1.29
N SER A 53 -12.49 -5.22 0.81
CA SER A 53 -12.10 -4.08 1.65
C SER A 53 -12.91 -2.85 1.26
N ILE A 54 -13.79 -2.41 2.15
CA ILE A 54 -14.63 -1.20 2.01
C ILE A 54 -13.78 0.04 1.66
N LEU A 55 -12.53 0.06 2.13
CA LEU A 55 -11.54 1.07 1.83
C LEU A 55 -11.00 1.01 0.39
N ALA A 56 -10.85 -0.18 -0.19
CA ALA A 56 -10.32 -0.35 -1.55
C ALA A 56 -11.28 0.16 -2.64
N GLU A 57 -12.58 0.24 -2.32
CA GLU A 57 -13.59 0.83 -3.21
C GLU A 57 -13.59 2.37 -3.18
N SER A 58 -13.20 3.00 -2.06
CA SER A 58 -13.19 4.45 -1.89
C SER A 58 -11.84 5.11 -2.21
N ILE A 59 -10.78 4.33 -2.44
CA ILE A 59 -9.44 4.83 -2.77
C ILE A 59 -9.35 5.16 -4.28
N SER A 60 -8.85 6.35 -4.62
CA SER A 60 -8.68 6.78 -6.00
C SER A 60 -7.46 6.13 -6.66
N ALA A 61 -7.40 6.12 -8.00
CA ALA A 61 -6.24 5.60 -8.72
C ALA A 61 -4.95 6.41 -8.44
N GLU A 62 -5.09 7.70 -8.09
CA GLU A 62 -3.97 8.56 -7.70
C GLU A 62 -3.40 8.10 -6.35
N ASP A 63 -4.25 7.89 -5.35
CA ASP A 63 -3.85 7.40 -4.02
C ASP A 63 -3.18 6.02 -4.10
N LEU A 64 -3.66 5.12 -4.97
CA LEU A 64 -3.03 3.81 -5.20
C LEU A 64 -1.61 3.96 -5.78
N ASN A 65 -1.41 4.93 -6.68
CA ASN A 65 -0.10 5.22 -7.25
C ASN A 65 0.83 5.87 -6.22
N GLU A 66 0.32 6.75 -5.36
CA GLU A 66 1.08 7.30 -4.24
C GLU A 66 1.54 6.20 -3.27
N LEU A 67 0.65 5.26 -2.90
CA LEU A 67 1.03 4.13 -2.06
C LEU A 67 2.12 3.25 -2.71
N LYS A 68 2.05 3.00 -4.02
CA LYS A 68 3.14 2.32 -4.75
C LYS A 68 4.44 3.09 -4.69
N ASN A 69 4.38 4.41 -4.88
CA ASN A 69 5.57 5.26 -4.81
C ASN A 69 6.19 5.23 -3.42
N ILE A 70 5.39 5.25 -2.35
CA ILE A 70 5.88 5.13 -0.97
C ILE A 70 6.57 3.78 -0.74
N ALA A 71 5.99 2.69 -1.22
CA ALA A 71 6.61 1.36 -1.13
C ALA A 71 7.97 1.32 -1.84
N GLN A 72 8.03 1.87 -3.07
CA GLN A 72 9.25 1.97 -3.85
C GLN A 72 10.30 2.85 -3.15
N GLU A 73 9.91 4.01 -2.64
CA GLU A 73 10.79 4.91 -1.89
C GLU A 73 11.36 4.24 -0.63
N CYS A 74 10.56 3.43 0.07
CA CYS A 74 11.04 2.69 1.23
C CYS A 74 12.12 1.68 0.83
N LEU A 75 11.95 0.97 -0.28
CA LEU A 75 12.97 0.07 -0.83
C LEU A 75 14.24 0.83 -1.24
N VAL A 76 14.11 1.99 -1.88
CA VAL A 76 15.24 2.84 -2.28
C VAL A 76 16.00 3.34 -1.04
N LYS A 77 15.30 3.90 -0.05
CA LYS A 77 15.90 4.39 1.21
C LYS A 77 16.59 3.29 2.00
N ALA A 78 16.06 2.07 1.96
CA ALA A 78 16.67 0.91 2.62
C ALA A 78 17.76 0.23 1.78
N ASN A 79 17.96 0.66 0.52
CA ASN A 79 18.85 0.04 -0.47
C ASN A 79 18.56 -1.45 -0.68
N LEU A 80 17.27 -1.78 -0.76
CA LEU A 80 16.74 -3.14 -0.91
C LEU A 80 16.08 -3.39 -2.26
N VAL A 81 16.08 -2.40 -3.17
CA VAL A 81 15.46 -2.50 -4.50
C VAL A 81 16.00 -3.72 -5.27
N GLU A 82 17.33 -3.87 -5.34
CA GLU A 82 17.94 -4.97 -6.09
C GLU A 82 17.62 -6.34 -5.48
N LEU A 83 17.59 -6.43 -4.14
CA LEU A 83 17.22 -7.67 -3.44
C LEU A 83 15.74 -8.01 -3.66
N ASN A 84 14.87 -7.02 -3.64
CA ASN A 84 13.45 -7.20 -3.92
C ASN A 84 13.22 -7.68 -5.36
N LEU A 85 13.89 -7.09 -6.34
CA LEU A 85 13.83 -7.53 -7.73
C LEU A 85 14.31 -8.98 -7.90
N LYS A 86 15.45 -9.34 -7.30
CA LYS A 86 15.93 -10.73 -7.33
C LYS A 86 14.95 -11.70 -6.69
N LEU A 87 14.32 -11.33 -5.57
CA LEU A 87 13.30 -12.16 -4.92
C LEU A 87 12.04 -12.31 -5.78
N LEU A 88 11.60 -11.25 -6.46
CA LEU A 88 10.47 -11.30 -7.39
C LEU A 88 10.77 -12.24 -8.56
N SER A 89 11.91 -12.08 -9.22
CA SER A 89 12.34 -12.98 -10.31
C SER A 89 12.41 -14.42 -9.83
N LEU A 90 12.96 -14.67 -8.63
CA LEU A 90 13.03 -16.02 -8.07
C LEU A 90 11.63 -16.61 -7.78
N SER A 91 10.67 -15.77 -7.36
CA SER A 91 9.30 -16.21 -7.09
C SER A 91 8.48 -16.46 -8.36
N GLU A 92 8.82 -15.78 -9.46
CA GLU A 92 8.23 -16.03 -10.79
C GLU A 92 8.77 -17.32 -11.40
N ASP A 93 10.07 -17.61 -11.24
CA ASP A 93 10.68 -18.89 -11.64
C ASP A 93 10.12 -20.12 -10.88
N VAL A 94 9.59 -19.94 -9.68
CA VAL A 94 9.00 -21.03 -8.87
C VAL A 94 7.57 -21.42 -9.30
N LYS A 95 6.95 -20.65 -10.22
CA LYS A 95 5.60 -20.96 -10.74
C LYS A 95 5.59 -21.91 -11.96
N HIS A 96 6.74 -22.47 -12.37
CA HIS A 96 6.84 -23.39 -13.50
C HIS A 96 7.09 -24.85 -13.12
#